data_AF-A0A9E5NWG0-F1
#
_entry.id   AF-A0A9E5NWG0-F1
#
_cell.length_a   1.000
_cell.length_b   1.000
_cell.length_c   1.000
_cell.angle_alpha   90.00
_cell.angle_beta   90.00
_cell.angle_gamma   90.00
#
_symmetry.space_group_name_H-M   'P 1'
#
loop_
_entity.id
_entity.type
_entity.pdbx_description
1 polymer ?
#
loop_
_entity_poly.entity_id
_entity_poly.type
_entity_poly.pdbx_seq_one_letter_code
_entity_poly.pdbx_strand_id
1 'polypeptide(L)'
;MIYSPISFLSMACPLSLLLILLSLALRVPFTGYSTETYLLFLILAVVPQLIGHSSFNWALRYLSASLVALVILGEPLLSTVFAWIILAEKLTWGKVIGGLLIFAGIYLAVRYAIWTELGFPSEIQEMVSKEDRVMSR
;
A
#
# COMPACT_ATOMS: atom_id res chain seq x y z
N MET A 1 12.88 0.67 16.93
CA MET A 1 12.93 2.15 16.86
C MET A 1 12.51 2.71 15.50
N ILE A 2 11.85 1.92 14.63
CA ILE A 2 11.44 2.30 13.25
C ILE A 2 9.93 2.62 13.14
N TYR A 3 9.15 2.31 14.20
CA TYR A 3 7.68 2.39 14.17
C TYR A 3 7.10 3.61 14.92
N SER A 4 7.87 4.66 15.16
CA SER A 4 7.34 5.88 15.79
C SER A 4 6.87 6.85 14.71
N PRO A 5 5.74 7.56 14.90
CA PRO A 5 5.23 8.55 13.93
C PRO A 5 6.23 9.67 13.64
N ILE A 6 7.21 9.89 14.53
CA ILE A 6 8.28 10.88 14.41
C ILE A 6 9.25 10.54 13.26
N SER A 7 9.54 9.26 13.03
CA SER A 7 10.43 8.83 11.94
C SER A 7 9.83 9.12 10.56
N PHE A 8 8.51 8.98 10.43
CA PHE A 8 7.79 9.25 9.19
C PHE A 8 7.80 10.75 8.83
N LEU A 9 7.53 11.62 9.82
CA LEU A 9 7.59 13.07 9.64
C LEU A 9 8.99 13.52 9.18
N SER A 10 10.05 12.93 9.74
CA SER A 10 11.44 13.24 9.34
C SER A 10 11.73 12.94 7.86
N MET A 11 11.17 11.86 7.30
CA MET A 11 11.37 11.51 5.88
C MET A 11 10.53 12.37 4.92
N ALA A 12 9.33 12.79 5.34
CA ALA A 12 8.44 13.61 4.52
C ALA A 12 8.84 15.10 4.46
N CYS A 13 9.46 15.61 5.53
CA CYS A 13 9.91 17.01 5.62
C CYS A 13 10.87 17.46 4.50
N PRO A 14 11.96 16.75 4.15
CA PRO A 14 12.90 17.19 3.12
C PRO A 14 12.27 17.24 1.73
N LEU A 15 11.40 16.29 1.40
CA LEU A 15 10.70 16.27 0.12
C LEU A 15 9.68 17.42 0.02
N SER A 16 8.98 17.70 1.11
CA SER A 16 8.05 18.84 1.20
C SER A 16 8.78 20.17 1.04
N LEU A 17 9.94 20.32 1.69
CA LEU A 17 10.77 21.51 1.57
C LEU A 17 11.28 21.72 0.14
N LEU A 18 11.73 20.65 -0.52
CA LEU A 18 12.15 20.69 -1.92
C LEU A 18 11.00 21.14 -2.85
N LEU A 19 9.79 20.59 -2.65
CA LEU A 19 8.61 20.98 -3.45
C LEU A 19 8.22 22.44 -3.23
N ILE A 20 8.32 22.95 -2.01
CA ILE A 20 8.10 24.38 -1.70
C ILE A 20 9.13 25.25 -2.44
N LEU A 21 10.42 24.90 -2.35
CA LEU A 21 11.47 25.66 -3.05
C LEU A 21 11.28 25.66 -4.57
N LEU A 22 10.89 24.53 -5.15
CA LEU A 22 10.63 24.39 -6.59
C LEU A 22 9.40 25.21 -7.04
N SER A 23 8.33 25.21 -6.24
CA SER A 23 7.13 25.99 -6.55
C SER A 23 7.33 27.50 -6.40
N LEU A 24 8.19 27.94 -5.46
CA LEU A 24 8.68 29.33 -5.43
C LEU A 24 9.50 29.65 -6.69
N ALA A 25 10.39 28.76 -7.13
CA ALA A 25 11.20 28.96 -8.34
C ALA A 25 10.35 29.06 -9.62
N LEU A 26 9.27 28.28 -9.69
CA LEU A 26 8.33 28.25 -10.81
C LEU A 26 7.19 29.28 -10.71
N ARG A 27 7.16 30.09 -9.63
CA ARG A 27 6.11 31.09 -9.35
C ARG A 27 4.68 30.52 -9.40
N VAL A 28 4.51 29.28 -8.95
CA VAL A 28 3.18 28.66 -8.86
C VAL A 28 2.41 29.30 -7.71
N PRO A 29 1.15 29.72 -7.91
CA PRO A 29 0.35 30.29 -6.83
C PRO A 29 0.07 29.25 -5.74
N PHE A 30 0.49 29.56 -4.51
CA PHE A 30 0.19 28.79 -3.30
C PHE A 30 -1.20 29.11 -2.73
N THR A 31 -1.72 30.27 -3.11
CA THR A 31 -2.96 30.84 -2.59
C THR A 31 -3.91 31.20 -3.73
N GLY A 32 -5.22 31.21 -3.45
CA GLY A 32 -6.25 31.49 -4.45
C GLY A 32 -7.05 30.27 -4.90
N TYR A 33 -6.86 29.12 -4.27
CA TYR A 33 -7.76 27.96 -4.45
C TYR A 33 -9.09 28.17 -3.72
N SER A 34 -10.13 27.43 -4.10
CA SER A 34 -11.42 27.51 -3.44
C SER A 34 -11.33 26.94 -2.01
N THR A 35 -12.25 27.35 -1.13
CA THR A 35 -12.34 26.82 0.25
C THR A 35 -12.51 25.29 0.27
N GLU A 36 -13.22 24.75 -0.71
CA GLU A 36 -13.38 23.30 -0.89
C GLU A 36 -12.04 22.60 -1.14
N THR A 37 -11.19 23.16 -2.01
CA THR A 37 -9.87 22.59 -2.29
C THR A 37 -8.98 22.56 -1.04
N TYR A 38 -9.01 23.62 -0.23
CA TYR A 38 -8.28 23.63 1.04
C TYR A 38 -8.78 22.58 2.03
N LEU A 39 -10.09 22.36 2.10
CA LEU A 39 -10.67 21.29 2.92
C LEU A 39 -10.24 19.90 2.43
N LEU A 40 -10.25 19.67 1.12
CA LEU A 40 -9.76 18.42 0.54
C LEU A 40 -8.29 18.17 0.84
N PHE A 41 -7.43 19.19 0.74
CA PHE A 41 -6.02 19.08 1.13
C PHE A 41 -5.85 18.75 2.61
N LEU A 42 -6.65 19.35 3.50
CA LEU A 42 -6.63 19.04 4.92
C LEU A 42 -7.04 17.59 5.18
N ILE A 43 -8.12 17.11 4.54
CA ILE A 43 -8.58 15.73 4.67
C ILE A 43 -7.52 14.75 4.16
N LEU A 44 -6.88 15.03 3.03
CA LEU A 44 -5.77 14.22 2.50
C LEU A 44 -4.55 14.20 3.45
N ALA A 45 -4.21 15.35 4.04
CA ALA A 45 -3.09 15.44 4.98
C ALA A 45 -3.33 14.71 6.30
N VAL A 46 -4.60 14.60 6.74
CA VAL A 46 -4.92 13.95 8.01
C VAL A 46 -5.25 12.47 7.80
N VAL A 47 -6.12 12.14 6.87
CA VAL A 47 -6.72 10.80 6.75
C VAL A 47 -5.74 9.79 6.14
N PRO A 48 -5.41 9.81 4.83
CA PRO A 48 -4.45 8.84 4.30
C PRO A 48 -3.03 9.11 4.82
N GLN A 49 -2.63 10.38 4.91
CA GLN A 49 -1.24 10.71 5.18
C GLN A 49 -0.84 10.48 6.65
N LEU A 50 -1.62 10.99 7.61
CA LEU A 50 -1.27 10.85 9.03
C LEU A 50 -1.82 9.54 9.61
N ILE A 51 -3.12 9.29 9.44
CA ILE A 51 -3.79 8.11 10.02
C ILE A 51 -3.43 6.85 9.25
N GLY A 52 -3.53 6.85 7.91
CA GLY A 52 -3.25 5.69 7.07
C GLY A 52 -1.84 5.15 7.26
N HIS A 53 -0.81 5.99 7.03
CA HIS A 53 0.58 5.57 7.20
C HIS A 53 0.93 5.19 8.64
N SER A 54 0.41 5.89 9.65
CA SER A 54 0.65 5.52 11.05
C SER A 54 0.02 4.16 11.38
N SER A 55 -1.17 3.88 10.84
CA SER A 55 -1.87 2.61 11.03
C SER A 55 -1.13 1.45 10.36
N PHE A 56 -0.57 1.65 9.16
CA PHE A 56 0.28 0.63 8.52
C PHE A 56 1.55 0.34 9.33
N ASN A 57 2.22 1.38 9.82
CA ASN A 57 3.39 1.22 10.69
C ASN A 57 3.06 0.53 12.01
N TRP A 58 1.86 0.76 12.55
CA TRP A 58 1.38 0.05 13.73
C TRP A 58 1.03 -1.41 13.40
N ALA A 59 0.36 -1.67 12.26
CA ALA A 59 0.00 -3.01 11.81
C ALA A 59 1.23 -3.91 11.60
N LEU A 60 2.34 -3.37 11.10
CA LEU A 60 3.61 -4.11 10.97
C LEU A 60 4.20 -4.60 12.31
N ARG A 61 3.72 -4.10 13.45
CA ARG A 61 4.11 -4.65 14.76
C ARG A 61 3.40 -5.95 15.10
N TYR A 62 2.27 -6.25 14.45
CA TYR A 62 1.40 -7.39 14.77
C TYR A 62 1.19 -8.33 13.58
N LEU A 63 1.36 -7.84 12.35
CA LEU A 63 1.18 -8.58 11.09
C LEU A 63 2.52 -8.66 10.34
N SER A 64 2.68 -9.72 9.54
CA SER A 64 3.85 -9.84 8.65
C SER A 64 3.84 -8.76 7.58
N ALA A 65 5.04 -8.38 7.12
CA ALA A 65 5.19 -7.40 6.04
C ALA A 65 4.45 -7.84 4.77
N SER A 66 4.42 -9.15 4.49
CA SER A 66 3.68 -9.75 3.38
C SER A 66 2.19 -9.45 3.50
N LEU A 67 1.59 -9.70 4.66
CA LEU A 67 0.16 -9.44 4.89
C LEU A 67 -0.18 -7.95 4.77
N VAL A 68 0.66 -7.07 5.33
CA VAL A 68 0.45 -5.62 5.22
C VAL A 68 0.55 -5.16 3.76
N ALA A 69 1.53 -5.65 3.00
CA ALA A 69 1.65 -5.35 1.58
C ALA A 69 0.43 -5.80 0.77
N LEU A 70 -0.15 -6.95 1.09
CA LEU A 70 -1.36 -7.46 0.44
C LEU A 70 -2.58 -6.57 0.71
N VAL A 71 -2.71 -6.01 1.92
CA VAL A 71 -3.76 -5.03 2.24
C VAL A 71 -3.57 -3.74 1.44
N ILE A 72 -2.33 -3.26 1.29
CA ILE A 72 -2.01 -2.07 0.51
C ILE A 72 -2.35 -2.26 -0.98
N LEU A 73 -2.18 -3.47 -1.53
CA LEU A 73 -2.64 -3.77 -2.90
C LEU A 73 -4.16 -3.63 -3.08
N GLY A 74 -4.95 -3.55 -2.00
CA GLY A 74 -6.37 -3.24 -2.05
C GLY A 74 -6.69 -1.77 -2.33
N GLU A 75 -5.75 -0.85 -2.09
CA GLU A 75 -5.90 0.59 -2.37
C GLU A 75 -6.35 0.92 -3.79
N PRO A 76 -5.80 0.36 -4.88
CA PRO A 76 -6.28 0.63 -6.24
C PRO A 76 -7.74 0.21 -6.47
N LEU A 77 -8.22 -0.85 -5.80
CA LEU A 77 -9.61 -1.28 -5.89
C LEU A 77 -10.52 -0.28 -5.17
N LEU A 78 -10.16 0.09 -3.94
CA LEU A 78 -10.85 1.12 -3.17
C LEU A 78 -10.87 2.46 -3.90
N SER A 79 -9.74 2.86 -4.49
CA SER A 79 -9.60 4.07 -5.30
C SER A 79 -10.55 4.07 -6.51
N THR A 80 -10.66 2.93 -7.20
CA THR A 80 -11.60 2.79 -8.34
C THR A 80 -13.06 2.95 -7.89
N VAL A 81 -13.42 2.36 -6.74
CA VAL A 81 -14.77 2.50 -6.16
C VAL A 81 -15.04 3.94 -5.71
N PHE A 82 -14.09 4.58 -5.02
CA PHE A 82 -14.24 5.96 -4.59
C PHE A 82 -14.29 6.94 -5.76
N ALA A 83 -13.50 6.73 -6.82
CA ALA A 83 -13.59 7.53 -8.04
C ALA A 83 -14.97 7.42 -8.71
N TRP A 84 -15.57 6.22 -8.71
CA TRP A 84 -16.92 6.02 -9.23
C TRP A 84 -17.99 6.72 -8.38
N ILE A 85 -17.90 6.63 -7.05
CA ILE A 85 -18.93 7.17 -6.14
C ILE A 85 -18.78 8.69 -5.93
N ILE A 86 -17.57 9.16 -5.62
CA ILE A 86 -17.31 10.54 -5.19
C ILE A 86 -17.08 11.46 -6.39
N LEU A 87 -16.32 10.99 -7.39
CA LEU A 87 -16.00 11.79 -8.59
C LEU A 87 -17.00 11.53 -9.73
N ALA A 88 -17.99 10.65 -9.53
CA ALA A 88 -18.95 10.22 -10.54
C ALA A 88 -18.28 9.73 -11.84
N GLU A 89 -17.06 9.19 -11.76
CA GLU A 89 -16.34 8.72 -12.94
C GLU A 89 -16.99 7.49 -13.54
N LYS A 90 -17.12 7.44 -14.88
CA LYS A 90 -17.64 6.24 -15.54
C LYS A 90 -16.68 5.07 -15.36
N LEU A 91 -17.24 3.94 -14.93
CA LEU A 91 -16.52 2.67 -14.84
C LEU A 91 -16.46 2.05 -16.24
N THR A 92 -15.34 2.28 -16.93
CA THR A 92 -15.12 1.73 -18.27
C THR A 92 -14.76 0.25 -18.18
N TRP A 93 -14.97 -0.49 -19.27
CA TRP A 93 -14.56 -1.89 -19.37
C TRP A 93 -13.07 -2.11 -19.06
N GLY A 94 -12.21 -1.15 -19.41
CA GLY A 94 -10.78 -1.18 -19.06
C GLY A 94 -10.53 -1.13 -17.55
N LYS A 95 -11.25 -0.27 -16.81
CA LYS A 95 -11.16 -0.21 -15.34
C LYS A 95 -11.63 -1.51 -14.69
N VAL A 96 -12.69 -2.12 -15.23
CA VAL A 96 -13.21 -3.41 -14.73
C VAL A 96 -12.22 -4.54 -14.97
N ILE A 97 -11.68 -4.67 -16.18
CA ILE A 97 -10.70 -5.71 -16.52
C ILE A 97 -9.42 -5.53 -15.70
N GLY A 98 -8.93 -4.29 -15.58
CA GLY A 98 -7.79 -3.97 -14.73
C GLY A 98 -8.04 -4.31 -13.26
N GLY A 99 -9.22 -3.98 -12.73
CA GLY A 99 -9.63 -4.33 -11.37
C GLY A 99 -9.67 -5.83 -11.13
N LEU A 100 -10.23 -6.61 -12.07
CA LEU A 100 -10.23 -8.07 -11.99
C LEU A 100 -8.82 -8.66 -12.04
N LEU A 101 -7.94 -8.10 -12.87
CA LEU A 101 -6.53 -8.51 -12.96
C LEU A 101 -5.80 -8.28 -11.62
N ILE A 102 -5.99 -7.10 -11.02
CA ILE A 102 -5.45 -6.77 -9.69
C ILE A 102 -5.98 -7.74 -8.64
N PHE A 103 -7.29 -8.00 -8.64
CA PHE A 103 -7.91 -8.91 -7.69
C PHE A 103 -7.36 -10.34 -7.82
N ALA A 104 -7.17 -10.83 -9.04
CA ALA A 104 -6.56 -12.12 -9.32
C ALA A 104 -5.10 -12.18 -8.84
N GLY A 105 -4.33 -11.10 -9.08
CA GLY A 105 -2.94 -10.99 -8.60
C GLY A 105 -2.84 -11.03 -7.08
N ILE A 106 -3.70 -10.27 -6.38
CA ILE A 106 -3.76 -10.28 -4.92
C ILE A 106 -4.14 -11.67 -4.41
N TYR A 107 -5.16 -12.31 -4.98
CA TYR A 107 -5.57 -13.66 -4.59
C TYR A 107 -4.42 -14.68 -4.71
N LEU A 108 -3.67 -14.64 -5.81
CA LEU A 108 -2.53 -15.52 -6.01
C LEU A 108 -1.39 -15.22 -5.03
N ALA A 109 -1.10 -13.94 -4.79
CA ALA A 109 -0.06 -13.51 -3.85
C ALA A 109 -0.40 -13.87 -2.40
N VAL A 110 -1.66 -13.68 -1.97
CA VAL A 110 -2.16 -14.12 -0.66
C VAL A 110 -2.00 -15.63 -0.52
N ARG A 111 -2.41 -16.40 -1.55
CA ARG A 111 -2.26 -17.85 -1.55
C ARG A 111 -0.80 -18.23 -1.35
N TYR A 112 0.10 -17.68 -2.15
CA TYR A 112 1.53 -17.98 -2.04
C TYR A 112 2.11 -17.58 -0.67
N ALA A 113 1.78 -16.38 -0.17
CA ALA A 113 2.24 -15.90 1.13
C ALA A 113 1.77 -16.80 2.28
N ILE A 114 0.51 -17.25 2.25
CA ILE A 114 -0.03 -18.23 3.20
C ILE A 114 0.76 -19.55 3.11
N TRP A 115 1.01 -20.06 1.91
CA TRP A 115 1.80 -21.28 1.71
C TRP A 115 3.22 -21.18 2.28
N THR A 116 3.85 -20.02 2.18
CA THR A 116 5.20 -19.81 2.73
C THR A 116 5.22 -19.52 4.23
N GLU A 117 4.24 -18.78 4.76
CA GLU A 117 4.24 -18.34 6.17
C GLU A 117 3.53 -19.31 7.12
N LEU A 118 2.51 -20.06 6.66
CA LEU A 118 1.78 -21.06 7.46
C LEU A 118 2.28 -22.50 7.29
N GLY A 119 3.39 -22.68 6.56
CA GLY A 119 4.16 -23.91 6.54
C GLY A 119 4.08 -24.66 5.22
N PHE A 120 5.26 -24.99 4.70
CA PHE A 120 5.41 -26.21 3.90
C PHE A 120 4.71 -27.35 4.66
N PRO A 121 3.82 -28.13 4.02
CA PRO A 121 3.29 -29.34 4.63
C PRO A 121 4.48 -30.17 5.13
N SER A 122 4.47 -30.56 6.40
CA SER A 122 5.57 -31.31 7.02
C SER A 122 5.93 -32.58 6.22
N GLU A 123 4.95 -33.15 5.52
CA GLU A 123 5.11 -34.28 4.60
C GLU A 123 6.06 -33.98 3.42
N ILE A 124 6.02 -32.76 2.86
CA ILE A 124 6.90 -32.38 1.74
C ILE A 124 8.32 -32.10 2.23
N GLN A 125 8.49 -31.53 3.43
CA GLN A 125 9.83 -31.38 4.04
C GLN A 125 10.44 -32.75 4.34
N GLU A 126 9.63 -33.70 4.81
CA GLU A 126 10.09 -35.06 5.07
C GLU A 126 10.41 -35.82 3.78
N MET A 127 9.66 -35.60 2.70
CA MET A 127 9.93 -36.15 1.37
C MET A 127 11.24 -35.62 0.79
N VAL A 128 11.44 -34.29 0.79
CA VAL A 128 12.69 -33.67 0.30
C VAL A 128 13.89 -34.11 1.15
N SER A 129 13.74 -34.18 2.49
CA SER A 129 14.79 -34.69 3.39
C SER A 129 15.12 -36.17 3.18
N LYS A 130 14.12 -37.00 2.86
CA LYS A 130 14.34 -38.41 2.50
C LYS A 130 15.05 -38.53 1.16
N GLU A 131 14.70 -37.70 0.19
CA GLU A 131 15.31 -37.69 -1.14
C GLU A 131 16.78 -37.26 -1.10
N ASP A 132 17.11 -36.21 -0.35
CA ASP A 132 18.49 -35.78 -0.11
C ASP A 132 19.34 -36.85 0.61
N ARG A 133 18.73 -37.64 1.50
CA ARG A 133 19.39 -38.78 2.16
C ARG A 133 19.61 -39.99 1.26
N VAL A 134 18.80 -40.15 0.22
CA VAL A 134 18.95 -41.22 -0.77
C VAL A 134 20.01 -40.83 -1.81
N MET A 135 20.06 -39.57 -2.21
CA MET A 135 21.01 -39.04 -3.20
C MET A 135 22.44 -38.88 -2.66
N SER A 136 22.62 -38.83 -1.34
CA SER A 136 23.93 -38.73 -0.68
C SER A 136 24.55 -40.09 -0.29
N ARG A 137 23.94 -41.19 -0.73
CA ARG A 137 24.47 -42.56 -0.60
C ARG A 137 24.79 -43.13 -1.97
#